data_AF-A0A916WAB2-F1
#
_entry.id   AF-A0A916WAB2-F1
#
_cell.length_a   1.000
_cell.length_b   1.000
_cell.length_c   1.000
_cell.angle_alpha   90.00
_cell.angle_beta   90.00
_cell.angle_gamma   90.00
#
_symmetry.space_group_name_H-M   'P 1'
#
loop_
_entity.id
_entity.type
_entity.pdbx_description
1 polymer ?
#
loop_
_entity_poly.entity_id
_entity_poly.type
_entity_poly.pdbx_seq_one_letter_code
_entity_poly.pdbx_strand_id
1 'polypeptide(L)'
;MCALHFNRLKGRKYLILGNHDVRGGSDVKPHILALDWEQPPTATLATRDECQRVFLSHYAHRTWPVQHNGAIHFYGHSHNTIPHFGMSRDVGCPDVAFQPRTLRELMSILPAGETS
;
A
#
# COMPACT_ATOMS: atom_id res chain seq x y z
N MET A 1 -16.02 1.54 2.26
CA MET A 1 -16.43 0.11 2.30
C MET A 1 -17.47 -0.07 3.40
N CYS A 2 -18.53 -0.86 3.21
CA CYS A 2 -19.49 -1.14 4.30
C CYS A 2 -19.12 -2.45 5.05
N ALA A 3 -19.55 -2.55 6.31
CA ALA A 3 -19.21 -3.66 7.20
C ALA A 3 -19.56 -5.05 6.64
N LEU A 4 -20.64 -5.16 5.85
CA LEU A 4 -21.05 -6.41 5.22
C LEU A 4 -19.97 -7.00 4.29
N HIS A 5 -19.36 -6.15 3.45
CA HIS A 5 -18.31 -6.59 2.53
C HIS A 5 -17.02 -6.89 3.28
N PHE A 6 -16.69 -6.05 4.26
CA PHE A 6 -15.51 -6.21 5.09
C PHE A 6 -15.51 -7.57 5.82
N ASN A 7 -16.61 -7.93 6.47
CA ASN A 7 -16.70 -9.16 7.26
C ASN A 7 -16.69 -10.44 6.40
N ARG A 8 -17.01 -10.33 5.10
CA ARG A 8 -16.95 -11.47 4.17
C ARG A 8 -15.52 -11.80 3.74
N LEU A 9 -14.62 -10.83 3.76
CA LEU A 9 -13.21 -11.04 3.43
C LEU A 9 -12.54 -11.83 4.56
N LYS A 10 -11.95 -12.97 4.23
CA LYS A 10 -11.21 -13.81 5.18
C LYS A 10 -9.79 -13.29 5.38
N GLY A 11 -9.23 -13.55 6.55
CA GLY A 11 -7.87 -13.15 6.92
C GLY A 11 -7.79 -11.79 7.62
N ARG A 12 -6.54 -11.47 8.01
CA ARG A 12 -6.17 -10.23 8.70
C ARG A 12 -6.17 -9.06 7.71
N LYS A 13 -6.69 -7.93 8.15
CA LYS A 13 -6.89 -6.76 7.30
C LYS A 13 -6.17 -5.57 7.92
N TYR A 14 -5.38 -4.91 7.10
CA TYR A 14 -4.65 -3.70 7.47
C TYR A 14 -5.07 -2.59 6.51
N LEU A 15 -5.14 -1.36 7.01
CA LEU A 15 -5.45 -0.19 6.19
C LEU A 15 -4.29 0.80 6.23
N ILE A 16 -3.81 1.16 5.05
CA ILE A 16 -2.92 2.29 4.83
C ILE A 16 -3.78 3.46 4.38
N LEU A 17 -3.81 4.52 5.18
CA LEU A 17 -4.72 5.66 5.01
C LEU A 17 -4.33 6.50 3.80
N GLY A 18 -5.32 6.78 2.95
CA GLY A 18 -5.23 7.79 1.90
C GLY A 18 -5.95 9.09 2.25
N ASN A 19 -5.83 10.09 1.37
CA ASN A 19 -6.51 11.39 1.51
C ASN A 19 -8.03 11.28 1.63
N HIS A 20 -8.63 10.26 1.03
CA HIS A 20 -10.08 10.06 1.07
C HIS A 20 -10.56 9.34 2.34
N ASP A 21 -9.66 8.84 3.18
CA ASP A 21 -10.02 8.14 4.42
C ASP A 21 -10.06 9.09 5.63
N VAL A 22 -9.47 10.27 5.48
CA VAL A 22 -9.42 11.30 6.51
C VAL A 22 -10.33 12.47 6.19
N ARG A 23 -10.72 13.20 7.24
CA ARG A 23 -11.32 14.52 7.21
C ARG A 23 -10.21 15.53 7.52
N GLY A 24 -10.35 16.77 7.02
CA GLY A 24 -9.32 17.82 7.04
C GLY A 24 -8.29 17.68 8.17
N GLY A 25 -7.03 17.39 7.80
CA GLY A 25 -5.99 16.96 8.73
C GLY A 25 -5.87 15.43 8.81
N SER A 26 -5.66 14.91 10.02
CA SER A 26 -5.40 13.48 10.30
C SER A 26 -6.59 12.75 10.94
N ASP A 27 -7.79 13.34 10.90
CA ASP A 27 -8.99 12.76 11.51
C ASP A 27 -9.58 11.65 10.63
N VAL A 28 -9.44 10.39 11.05
CA VAL A 28 -9.93 9.24 10.26
C VAL A 28 -11.46 9.16 10.33
N LYS A 29 -12.11 8.91 9.19
CA LYS A 29 -13.58 8.83 9.13
C LYS A 29 -14.12 7.75 10.10
N PRO A 30 -15.15 8.05 10.93
CA PRO A 30 -15.64 7.14 11.96
C PRO A 30 -16.05 5.75 11.45
N HIS A 31 -16.63 5.66 10.25
CA HIS A 31 -17.04 4.37 9.67
C HIS A 31 -15.85 3.48 9.26
N ILE A 32 -14.65 4.04 9.10
CA ILE A 32 -13.43 3.28 8.84
C ILE A 32 -12.90 2.72 10.16
N LEU A 33 -12.88 3.54 11.20
CA LEU A 33 -12.46 3.13 12.55
C LEU A 33 -13.38 2.09 13.17
N ALA A 34 -14.65 2.05 12.76
CA ALA A 34 -15.63 1.07 13.22
C ALA A 34 -15.44 -0.34 12.63
N LEU A 35 -14.51 -0.53 11.69
CA LEU A 35 -14.22 -1.84 11.08
C LEU A 35 -13.13 -2.56 11.88
N ASP A 36 -13.21 -3.89 11.89
CA ASP A 36 -12.32 -4.78 12.64
C ASP A 36 -10.97 -4.98 11.93
N TRP A 37 -10.18 -3.92 11.87
CA TRP A 37 -8.81 -3.96 11.37
C TRP A 37 -7.89 -4.66 12.37
N GLU A 38 -6.94 -5.45 11.88
CA GLU A 38 -5.97 -6.16 12.71
C GLU A 38 -5.09 -5.21 13.55
N GLN A 39 -4.87 -4.00 13.02
CA GLN A 39 -4.20 -2.90 13.71
C GLN A 39 -4.89 -1.58 13.34
N PRO A 40 -4.76 -0.54 14.17
CA PRO A 40 -5.29 0.79 13.83
C PRO A 40 -4.81 1.24 12.44
N PRO A 41 -5.71 1.76 11.57
CA PRO A 41 -5.32 2.35 10.30
C PRO A 41 -4.20 3.37 10.46
N THR A 42 -3.19 3.30 9.61
CA THR A 42 -1.96 4.11 9.71
C THR A 42 -1.64 4.76 8.37
N ALA A 43 -0.92 5.88 8.38
CA ALA A 43 -0.47 6.53 7.14
C ALA A 43 0.61 5.72 6.41
N THR A 44 1.46 5.01 7.15
CA THR A 44 2.53 4.17 6.60
C THR A 44 2.72 2.91 7.44
N LEU A 45 3.23 1.85 6.81
CA LEU A 45 3.58 0.60 7.49
C LEU A 45 4.88 0.03 6.91
N ALA A 46 5.86 -0.19 7.78
CA ALA A 46 7.04 -0.98 7.46
C ALA A 46 6.86 -2.40 8.00
N THR A 47 6.98 -3.41 7.15
CA THR A 47 6.77 -4.82 7.50
C THR A 47 7.74 -5.74 6.75
N ARG A 48 7.66 -7.03 7.04
CA ARG A 48 8.34 -8.09 6.29
C ARG A 48 7.34 -9.16 5.88
N ASP A 49 7.46 -9.60 4.64
CA ASP A 49 6.72 -10.72 4.10
C ASP A 49 7.67 -11.56 3.24
N GLU A 50 7.62 -12.89 3.35
CA GLU A 50 8.53 -13.82 2.67
C GLU A 50 10.02 -13.40 2.70
N CYS A 51 10.52 -12.94 3.86
CA CYS A 51 11.88 -12.38 4.07
C CYS A 51 12.18 -11.03 3.38
N GLN A 52 11.28 -10.53 2.53
CA GLN A 52 11.38 -9.24 1.86
C GLN A 52 10.92 -8.12 2.80
N ARG A 53 11.68 -7.02 2.84
CA ARG A 53 11.27 -5.79 3.56
C ARG A 53 10.31 -5.00 2.68
N VAL A 54 9.19 -4.57 3.24
CA VAL A 54 8.15 -3.85 2.52
C VAL A 54 7.79 -2.58 3.26
N PHE A 55 7.69 -1.48 2.53
CA PHE A 55 7.19 -0.21 3.00
C PHE A 55 5.91 0.16 2.24
N LEU A 56 4.82 0.37 2.98
CA LEU A 56 3.52 0.70 2.44
C LEU A 56 3.16 2.14 2.80
N SER A 57 2.69 2.89 1.81
CA SER A 57 2.14 4.24 1.96
C SER A 57 1.12 4.49 0.87
N HIS A 58 0.10 5.32 1.09
CA HIS A 58 -0.82 5.70 0.00
C HIS A 58 -0.12 6.49 -1.10
N TYR A 59 0.83 7.35 -0.75
CA TYR A 59 1.56 8.21 -1.69
C TYR A 59 2.88 7.59 -2.15
N ALA A 60 3.32 8.00 -3.34
CA ALA A 60 4.63 7.69 -3.88
C ALA A 60 5.73 8.48 -3.17
N HIS A 61 6.63 7.79 -2.49
CA HIS A 61 7.76 8.41 -1.82
C HIS A 61 9.01 8.42 -2.71
N ARG A 62 9.71 9.56 -2.75
CA ARG A 62 11.04 9.64 -3.37
C ARG A 62 12.12 8.96 -2.53
N THR A 63 11.90 8.85 -1.22
CA THR A 63 12.76 8.10 -0.32
C THR A 63 11.91 7.40 0.74
N TRP A 64 12.24 6.16 1.08
CA TRP A 64 11.51 5.41 2.12
C TRP A 64 12.46 4.71 3.10
N PRO A 65 11.96 4.32 4.29
CA PRO A 65 12.77 3.60 5.27
C PRO A 65 13.42 2.37 4.67
N VAL A 66 14.72 2.22 4.92
CA VAL A 66 15.48 1.00 4.56
C VAL A 66 15.58 0.79 3.03
N GLN A 67 15.31 1.82 2.21
CA GLN A 67 15.41 1.73 0.74
C GLN A 67 16.77 1.20 0.26
N HIS A 68 17.87 1.67 0.87
CA HIS A 68 19.23 1.30 0.49
C HIS A 68 19.58 -0.15 0.84
N ASN A 69 18.76 -0.79 1.70
CA ASN A 69 18.94 -2.19 2.11
C ASN A 69 17.85 -3.09 1.52
N GLY A 70 17.37 -2.73 0.32
CA GLY A 70 16.48 -3.55 -0.50
C GLY A 70 15.01 -3.56 -0.07
N ALA A 71 14.55 -2.58 0.72
CA ALA A 71 13.12 -2.46 1.02
C ALA A 71 12.33 -2.04 -0.22
N ILE A 72 11.22 -2.72 -0.49
CA ILE A 72 10.33 -2.41 -1.62
C ILE A 72 9.23 -1.50 -1.13
N HIS A 73 8.93 -0.47 -1.90
CA HIS A 73 7.85 0.46 -1.61
C HIS A 73 6.61 0.21 -2.49
N PHE A 74 5.48 -0.16 -1.89
CA PHE A 74 4.21 -0.16 -2.59
C PHE A 74 3.39 1.06 -2.21
N TYR A 75 2.81 1.70 -3.24
CA TYR A 75 1.96 2.88 -3.09
C TYR A 75 0.74 2.85 -4.00
N GLY A 76 -0.19 3.77 -3.80
CA GLY A 76 -1.34 3.98 -4.67
C GLY A 76 -1.41 5.41 -5.18
N HIS A 77 -2.62 5.95 -5.29
CA HIS A 77 -2.91 7.35 -5.61
C HIS A 77 -2.63 7.80 -7.05
N SER A 78 -1.49 7.44 -7.64
CA SER A 78 -1.07 8.00 -8.93
C SER A 78 -1.67 7.27 -10.13
N HIS A 79 -2.14 6.04 -10.00
CA HIS A 79 -2.72 5.26 -11.09
C HIS A 79 -1.80 5.20 -12.34
N ASN A 80 -0.48 5.00 -12.13
CA ASN A 80 0.57 5.04 -13.18
C ASN A 80 0.75 6.38 -13.92
N THR A 81 0.24 7.49 -13.39
CA THR A 81 0.47 8.82 -13.99
C THR A 81 1.85 9.41 -13.71
N ILE A 82 2.61 8.81 -12.78
CA ILE A 82 3.98 9.20 -12.45
C ILE A 82 4.97 8.13 -12.90
N PRO A 83 6.18 8.51 -13.33
CA PRO A 83 7.24 7.55 -13.64
C PRO A 83 7.62 6.70 -12.42
N HIS A 84 8.01 5.45 -12.69
CA HIS A 84 8.55 4.56 -11.67
C HIS A 84 9.86 5.09 -11.09
N PHE A 85 10.14 4.76 -9.83
CA PHE A 85 11.35 5.19 -9.16
C PHE A 85 11.92 4.10 -8.23
N GLY A 86 13.15 3.66 -8.50
CA GLY A 86 13.84 2.66 -7.68
C GLY A 86 13.01 1.38 -7.48
N MET A 87 13.11 0.78 -6.28
CA MET A 87 12.31 -0.39 -5.89
C MET A 87 10.92 0.02 -5.38
N SER A 88 10.16 0.76 -6.18
CA SER A 88 8.80 1.17 -5.84
C SER A 88 7.80 0.86 -6.93
N ARG A 89 6.53 0.70 -6.53
CA ARG A 89 5.44 0.36 -7.44
C ARG A 89 4.09 0.92 -6.99
N ASP A 90 3.36 1.47 -7.96
CA ASP A 90 1.93 1.76 -7.83
C ASP A 90 1.13 0.44 -7.90
N VAL A 91 0.27 0.20 -6.91
CA VAL A 91 -0.64 -0.95 -6.82
C VAL A 91 -2.11 -0.54 -6.99
N GLY A 92 -2.36 0.74 -7.31
CA GLY A 92 -3.68 1.28 -7.64
C GLY A 92 -3.94 1.34 -9.15
N CYS A 93 -3.15 0.63 -9.96
CA CYS A 93 -3.12 0.75 -11.41
C CYS A 93 -3.87 -0.37 -12.17
N PRO A 94 -4.28 -0.15 -13.44
CA PRO A 94 -4.97 -1.17 -14.23
C PRO A 94 -4.19 -2.47 -14.46
N ASP A 95 -2.86 -2.44 -14.50
CA ASP A 95 -2.01 -3.62 -14.72
C ASP A 95 -2.02 -4.61 -13.55
N VAL A 96 -2.39 -4.17 -12.34
CA VAL A 96 -2.69 -5.10 -11.23
C VAL A 96 -4.14 -5.59 -11.26
N ALA A 97 -4.89 -5.29 -12.34
CA ALA A 97 -6.27 -5.68 -12.61
C ALA A 97 -7.29 -5.24 -11.54
N PHE A 98 -6.93 -4.27 -10.68
CA PHE A 98 -7.72 -3.86 -9.51
C PHE A 98 -8.14 -5.03 -8.61
N GLN A 99 -7.28 -6.05 -8.52
CA GLN A 99 -7.49 -7.24 -7.71
C GLN A 99 -6.42 -7.34 -6.62
N PRO A 100 -6.73 -8.00 -5.48
CA PRO A 100 -5.70 -8.35 -4.52
C PRO A 100 -4.57 -9.13 -5.21
N ARG A 101 -3.33 -8.74 -4.92
CA ARG A 101 -2.12 -9.42 -5.40
C ARG A 101 -1.28 -9.85 -4.21
N THR A 102 -0.62 -10.98 -4.36
CA THR A 102 0.43 -11.43 -3.44
C THR A 102 1.70 -10.61 -3.62
N LEU A 103 2.55 -10.59 -2.59
CA LEU A 103 3.86 -9.94 -2.69
C LEU A 103 4.68 -10.51 -3.86
N ARG A 104 4.71 -11.84 -3.99
CA ARG A 104 5.45 -12.54 -5.06
C ARG A 104 5.01 -12.10 -6.45
N GLU A 105 3.69 -11.97 -6.68
CA GLU A 105 3.17 -11.45 -7.94
C GLU A 105 3.62 -10.00 -8.16
N LEU A 106 3.46 -9.12 -7.18
CA LEU A 106 3.85 -7.72 -7.35
C LEU A 106 5.35 -7.54 -7.63
N MET A 107 6.18 -8.40 -7.02
CA MET A 107 7.63 -8.44 -7.22
C MET A 107 8.01 -8.95 -8.62
N SER A 108 7.31 -9.94 -9.18
CA SER A 108 7.66 -10.51 -10.48
C SER A 108 7.42 -9.54 -11.64
N ILE A 109 6.51 -8.59 -11.45
CA ILE A 109 6.19 -7.56 -12.44
C ILE A 109 6.80 -6.20 -12.09
N LEU A 110 7.70 -6.11 -11.10
CA LEU A 110 8.32 -4.82 -10.75
C LEU A 110 8.92 -4.18 -12.01
N PRO A 111 8.55 -2.93 -12.30
CA PRO A 111 9.13 -2.22 -13.43
C PRO A 111 10.65 -2.18 -13.23
N ALA A 112 11.40 -2.46 -14.29
CA ALA A 112 12.85 -2.36 -14.25
C ALA A 112 13.20 -0.91 -13.85
N GLY A 113 13.72 -0.74 -12.64
CA GLY A 113 14.28 0.54 -12.23
C GLY A 113 15.60 0.75 -12.97
N GLU A 114 15.79 1.91 -13.58
CA GLU A 114 17.13 2.35 -13.95
C GLU A 114 17.97 2.39 -12.68
N THR A 115 18.84 1.40 -12.52
CA THR A 115 19.91 1.41 -11.52
C THR A 115 20.90 2.48 -11.93
N SER A 116 20.91 3.61 -11.21
CA SER A 116 22.10 4.47 -11.16
C SER A 116 23.15 3.84 -10.26
#